data_AF-A0A2W7A6M4-F1
#
_entry.id   AF-A0A2W7A6M4-F1
#
_cell.length_a   1.000
_cell.length_b   1.000
_cell.length_c   1.000
_cell.angle_alpha   90.00
_cell.angle_beta   90.00
_cell.angle_gamma   90.00
#
_symmetry.space_group_name_H-M   'P 1'
#
loop_
_entity.id
_entity.type
_entity.pdbx_description
1 polymer ?
#
loop_
_entity_poly.entity_id
_entity_poly.type
_entity_poly.pdbx_seq_one_letter_code
_entity_poly.pdbx_strand_id
1 'polypeptide(L)'
;MTPSSDEIKRLPVVVWILIATGGLGCGFIALMIIAVTALSSCGCNATEIASKQYVGAMLRSEQAYFLEYGKFTPSLNELQGVIPSGSTNYRYALTLQDGSPQPVMITAVPKKPGLKSYTGVVFANGTGQAATSIQQICETDQPSRTPPVMPIASQNSSEPIRCPPGSQAILEPATEAESKQYVGAILRSEEAYFLEYGKLTPSLNELQVGIPSGSTDYRYALTLQDGSPQAVMITAVPKKPGLKSYTGVVFANGTGQAATSIQQICETDQPSRTPPVMPIASQNSSEPIRCPPGSQAILEPATEAESKQYVGAILRSEEAYFLEYGKLTPSLNELQVGIPSGSTDYRYALTLQDGSPQAVMITAVPKKPGLKSYTGVVFVNGTGQADMTGMNVGQQICETKQPSPTPPVMPIAPQNISEPIPCPPGSQEIR
;
A
#
# COMPACT_ATOMS: atom_id res chain seq x y z
N MET A 1 -16.63 11.47 -70.90
CA MET A 1 -15.82 12.15 -69.87
C MET A 1 -16.09 11.44 -68.57
N THR A 2 -15.09 10.70 -68.10
CA THR A 2 -15.16 9.74 -66.99
C THR A 2 -15.36 10.44 -65.64
N PRO A 3 -16.17 9.87 -64.74
CA PRO A 3 -16.20 10.25 -63.33
C PRO A 3 -15.14 9.45 -62.53
N SER A 4 -14.63 10.08 -61.49
CA SER A 4 -13.71 9.50 -60.49
C SER A 4 -14.49 8.71 -59.44
N SER A 5 -14.07 7.47 -59.19
CA SER A 5 -14.51 6.64 -58.07
C SER A 5 -13.28 5.88 -57.54
N ASP A 6 -12.93 6.10 -56.27
CA ASP A 6 -11.95 5.28 -55.56
C ASP A 6 -12.66 4.61 -54.38
N GLU A 7 -12.94 3.32 -54.55
CA GLU A 7 -13.08 2.35 -53.46
C GLU A 7 -12.60 0.98 -53.98
N ILE A 8 -12.05 0.17 -53.08
CA ILE A 8 -11.93 -1.30 -53.13
C ILE A 8 -10.54 -1.93 -53.45
N LYS A 9 -9.89 -2.32 -52.34
CA LYS A 9 -9.34 -3.65 -51.97
C LYS A 9 -8.06 -4.24 -52.62
N ARG A 10 -7.14 -4.56 -51.70
CA ARG A 10 -6.45 -5.86 -51.44
C ARG A 10 -5.39 -6.38 -52.44
N LEU A 11 -4.13 -6.42 -51.94
CA LEU A 11 -3.07 -7.48 -52.00
C LEU A 11 -2.70 -8.15 -53.37
N PRO A 12 -1.58 -8.88 -53.48
CA PRO A 12 -0.17 -8.55 -53.23
C PRO A 12 0.69 -8.82 -54.49
N VAL A 13 1.80 -8.10 -54.71
CA VAL A 13 2.79 -8.46 -55.74
C VAL A 13 4.19 -8.36 -55.12
N VAL A 14 4.70 -9.50 -54.64
CA VAL A 14 5.81 -10.24 -55.28
C VAL A 14 7.04 -9.34 -55.43
N VAL A 15 7.83 -9.23 -54.37
CA VAL A 15 9.19 -8.70 -54.44
C VAL A 15 10.09 -9.80 -55.01
N TRP A 16 10.58 -9.55 -56.22
CA TRP A 16 11.64 -10.31 -56.85
C TRP A 16 12.96 -10.08 -56.10
N ILE A 17 13.50 -11.12 -55.46
CA ILE A 17 14.89 -11.13 -54.98
C ILE A 17 15.77 -11.60 -56.13
N LEU A 18 16.48 -10.67 -56.76
CA LEU A 18 17.63 -10.98 -57.60
C LEU A 18 18.86 -11.15 -56.69
N ILE A 19 19.34 -12.39 -56.62
CA ILE A 19 20.65 -12.73 -56.07
C ILE A 19 21.69 -12.39 -57.13
N ALA A 20 22.56 -11.43 -56.85
CA ALA A 20 23.83 -11.26 -57.56
C ALA A 20 24.97 -11.25 -56.54
N THR A 21 25.89 -12.17 -56.78
CA THR A 21 27.04 -12.59 -55.98
C THR A 21 28.15 -11.54 -55.89
N GLY A 22 28.86 -11.53 -54.76
CA GLY A 22 30.29 -11.22 -54.74
C GLY A 22 30.76 -10.47 -53.50
N GLY A 23 31.59 -11.11 -52.66
CA GLY A 23 32.42 -10.41 -51.69
C GLY A 23 32.61 -11.14 -50.36
N LEU A 24 33.74 -11.83 -50.24
CA LEU A 24 34.28 -12.42 -49.02
C LEU A 24 34.14 -11.51 -47.79
N GLY A 25 33.65 -12.07 -46.68
CA GLY A 25 33.77 -11.47 -45.35
C GLY A 25 33.11 -12.32 -44.28
N CYS A 26 33.92 -12.93 -43.42
CA CYS A 26 33.51 -13.74 -42.27
C CYS A 26 32.49 -13.02 -41.37
N GLY A 27 31.45 -13.75 -40.94
CA GLY A 27 30.69 -13.40 -39.73
C GLY A 27 29.17 -13.47 -39.89
N PHE A 28 28.58 -14.67 -39.82
CA PHE A 28 27.16 -14.83 -39.51
C PHE A 28 27.01 -15.65 -38.22
N ILE A 29 27.01 -14.95 -37.09
CA ILE A 29 26.25 -15.40 -35.92
C ILE A 29 24.79 -15.08 -36.25
N ALA A 30 23.97 -16.12 -36.22
CA ALA A 30 22.56 -16.09 -36.54
C ALA A 30 21.79 -15.07 -35.68
N LEU A 31 21.15 -14.10 -36.33
CA LEU A 31 20.19 -13.20 -35.71
C LEU A 31 18.79 -13.86 -35.83
N MET A 32 18.46 -14.69 -34.84
CA MET A 32 17.10 -15.19 -34.61
C MET A 32 16.23 -14.01 -34.14
N ILE A 33 15.52 -13.35 -35.06
CA ILE A 33 14.42 -12.45 -34.72
C ILE A 33 13.24 -13.34 -34.31
N ILE A 34 13.19 -13.69 -33.03
CA ILE A 34 11.97 -14.21 -32.40
C ILE A 34 11.03 -13.02 -32.29
N ALA A 35 9.97 -13.04 -33.10
CA ALA A 35 8.81 -12.18 -32.92
C ALA A 35 8.18 -12.49 -31.55
N VAL A 36 8.53 -11.70 -30.54
CA VAL A 36 7.82 -11.66 -29.25
C VAL A 36 6.45 -11.03 -29.53
N THR A 37 5.50 -11.88 -29.89
CA THR A 37 4.07 -11.57 -29.85
C THR A 37 3.48 -12.31 -28.66
N ALA A 38 3.64 -11.73 -27.47
CA ALA A 38 2.86 -12.12 -26.31
C ALA A 38 2.82 -10.99 -25.26
N LEU A 39 1.59 -10.75 -24.78
CA LEU A 39 1.21 -10.08 -23.52
C LEU A 39 1.12 -8.55 -23.53
N SER A 40 0.13 -8.02 -24.26
CA SER A 40 -0.48 -6.71 -23.98
C SER A 40 -1.72 -6.84 -23.09
N SER A 41 -1.61 -7.51 -21.94
CA SER A 41 -2.72 -7.62 -20.99
C SER A 41 -2.24 -7.52 -19.54
N CYS A 42 -1.82 -6.31 -19.15
CA CYS A 42 -2.19 -5.65 -17.90
C CYS A 42 -1.55 -4.25 -17.90
N GLY A 43 -2.17 -3.30 -18.60
CA GLY A 43 -1.75 -1.91 -18.61
C GLY A 43 -2.25 -1.18 -17.37
N CYS A 44 -1.76 -1.52 -16.17
CA CYS A 44 -2.01 -0.69 -15.00
C CYS A 44 -1.20 0.60 -15.12
N ASN A 45 -1.86 1.73 -15.38
CA ASN A 45 -1.20 3.03 -15.29
C ASN A 45 -0.89 3.31 -13.81
N ALA A 46 0.38 3.40 -13.43
CA ALA A 46 0.80 3.63 -12.04
C ALA A 46 0.14 4.86 -11.39
N THR A 47 -0.28 5.82 -12.22
CA THR A 47 -1.04 7.01 -11.83
C THR A 47 -2.45 6.69 -11.33
N GLU A 48 -3.11 5.72 -11.96
CA GLU A 48 -4.44 5.23 -11.58
C GLU A 48 -4.38 4.41 -10.29
N ILE A 49 -3.34 3.58 -10.11
CA ILE A 49 -3.11 2.81 -8.89
C ILE A 49 -2.99 3.74 -7.67
N ALA A 50 -2.12 4.75 -7.76
CA ALA A 50 -1.91 5.69 -6.66
C ALA A 50 -3.22 6.41 -6.27
N SER A 51 -4.01 6.84 -7.26
CA SER A 51 -5.31 7.50 -7.01
C SER A 51 -6.29 6.59 -6.26
N LYS A 52 -6.37 5.32 -6.63
CA LYS A 52 -7.19 4.32 -5.92
C LYS A 52 -6.76 4.16 -4.46
N GLN A 53 -5.46 4.07 -4.22
CA GLN A 53 -4.90 3.97 -2.86
C GLN A 53 -5.24 5.19 -2.01
N TYR A 54 -5.16 6.41 -2.57
CA TYR A 54 -5.55 7.63 -1.88
C TYR A 54 -7.04 7.64 -1.51
N VAL A 55 -7.93 7.30 -2.46
CA VAL A 55 -9.36 7.19 -2.15
C VAL A 55 -9.62 6.15 -1.06
N GLY A 56 -8.96 4.99 -1.13
CA GLY A 56 -9.05 3.96 -0.09
C GLY A 56 -8.51 4.41 1.27
N ALA A 57 -7.44 5.20 1.31
CA ALA A 57 -6.92 5.78 2.54
C ALA A 57 -7.90 6.77 3.17
N MET A 58 -8.48 7.67 2.36
CA MET A 58 -9.49 8.63 2.84
C MET A 58 -10.70 7.90 3.43
N LEU A 59 -11.19 6.86 2.76
CA LEU A 59 -12.30 6.08 3.27
C LEU A 59 -11.96 5.40 4.60
N ARG A 60 -10.78 4.78 4.74
CA ARG A 60 -10.33 4.19 6.02
C ARG A 60 -10.24 5.24 7.13
N SER A 61 -9.74 6.43 6.83
CA SER A 61 -9.70 7.53 7.81
C SER A 61 -11.11 7.96 8.22
N GLU A 62 -12.09 8.01 7.30
CA GLU A 62 -13.49 8.26 7.65
C GLU A 62 -14.08 7.15 8.53
N GLN A 63 -13.74 5.89 8.27
CA GLN A 63 -14.18 4.78 9.12
C GLN A 63 -13.61 4.91 10.55
N ALA A 64 -12.34 5.29 10.67
CA ALA A 64 -11.70 5.53 11.96
C ALA A 64 -12.35 6.72 12.69
N TYR A 65 -12.53 7.84 12.00
CA TYR A 65 -13.20 9.03 12.54
C TYR A 65 -14.63 8.70 12.99
N PHE A 66 -15.39 7.90 12.22
CA PHE A 66 -16.72 7.46 12.61
C PHE A 66 -16.73 6.57 13.86
N LEU A 67 -15.74 5.69 14.02
CA LEU A 67 -15.60 4.88 15.24
C LEU A 67 -15.28 5.73 16.47
N GLU A 68 -14.49 6.79 16.30
CA GLU A 68 -14.09 7.69 17.40
C GLU A 68 -15.21 8.67 17.79
N TYR A 69 -15.89 9.26 16.81
CA TYR A 69 -16.83 10.38 17.02
C TYR A 69 -18.31 10.05 16.75
N GLY A 70 -18.62 8.84 16.25
CA GLY A 70 -19.99 8.40 15.93
C GLY A 70 -20.65 9.13 14.76
N LYS A 71 -19.87 9.90 13.99
CA LYS A 71 -20.30 10.66 12.81
C LYS A 71 -19.16 10.71 11.80
N PHE A 72 -19.47 10.94 10.52
CA PHE A 72 -18.45 11.20 9.50
C PHE A 72 -18.10 12.69 9.45
N THR A 73 -16.92 13.02 8.93
CA THR A 73 -16.50 14.42 8.78
C THR A 73 -16.71 14.93 7.34
N PRO A 74 -17.08 16.20 7.12
CA PRO A 74 -17.04 16.82 5.79
C PRO A 74 -15.64 17.31 5.40
N SER A 75 -14.65 17.21 6.30
CA SER A 75 -13.37 17.89 6.17
C SER A 75 -12.23 16.91 6.01
N LEU A 76 -11.56 16.97 4.85
CA LEU A 76 -10.30 16.24 4.65
C LEU A 76 -9.23 16.59 5.69
N ASN A 77 -9.27 17.79 6.27
CA ASN A 77 -8.31 18.22 7.29
C ASN A 77 -8.56 17.58 8.66
N GLU A 78 -9.78 17.08 8.90
CA GLU A 78 -10.13 16.39 10.15
C GLU A 78 -9.81 14.89 10.09
N LEU A 79 -9.52 14.37 8.89
CA LEU A 79 -9.07 13.00 8.72
C LEU A 79 -7.61 12.91 9.17
N GLN A 80 -7.37 12.16 10.25
CA GLN A 80 -6.03 11.85 10.72
C GLN A 80 -5.23 11.19 9.59
N GLY A 81 -4.08 11.78 9.24
CA GLY A 81 -3.21 11.33 8.16
C GLY A 81 -2.99 12.40 7.08
N VAL A 82 -1.78 12.43 6.53
CA VAL A 82 -1.38 13.35 5.46
C VAL A 82 -2.00 12.87 4.16
N ILE A 83 -3.25 13.24 3.91
CA ILE A 83 -3.90 12.95 2.64
C ILE A 83 -4.05 14.26 1.85
N PRO A 84 -3.27 14.46 0.78
CA PRO A 84 -3.30 15.71 0.05
C PRO A 84 -4.64 15.89 -0.66
N SER A 85 -5.20 17.11 -0.61
CA SER A 85 -6.45 17.49 -1.30
C SER A 85 -6.36 17.36 -2.84
N GLY A 86 -5.17 17.13 -3.36
CA GLY A 86 -4.92 16.79 -4.76
C GLY A 86 -3.55 16.14 -4.96
N SER A 87 -3.41 15.36 -6.02
CA SER A 87 -2.11 14.90 -6.53
C SER A 87 -1.75 15.64 -7.81
N THR A 88 -0.57 15.40 -8.37
CA THR A 88 -0.19 15.91 -9.70
C THR A 88 -1.22 15.55 -10.78
N ASN A 89 -1.92 14.43 -10.62
CA ASN A 89 -2.78 13.85 -11.65
C ASN A 89 -4.27 13.83 -11.30
N TYR A 90 -4.66 13.95 -10.02
CA TYR A 90 -6.05 13.91 -9.59
C TYR A 90 -6.39 15.09 -8.67
N ARG A 91 -7.66 15.50 -8.71
CA ARG A 91 -8.29 16.36 -7.71
C ARG A 91 -9.18 15.48 -6.86
N TYR A 92 -9.06 15.59 -5.54
CA TYR A 92 -9.93 14.89 -4.62
C TYR A 92 -10.96 15.84 -4.05
N ALA A 93 -12.17 15.36 -3.83
CA ALA A 93 -13.21 16.11 -3.15
C ALA A 93 -13.99 15.18 -2.24
N LEU A 94 -14.27 15.66 -1.03
CA LEU A 94 -15.05 14.97 -0.03
C LEU A 94 -16.36 15.73 0.17
N THR A 95 -17.46 15.00 0.22
CA THR A 95 -18.80 15.58 0.40
C THR A 95 -19.66 14.68 1.28
N LEU A 96 -20.34 15.27 2.26
CA LEU A 96 -21.42 14.59 2.97
C LEU A 96 -22.65 14.51 2.06
N GLN A 97 -23.34 13.39 2.13
CA GLN A 97 -24.55 13.12 1.36
C GLN A 97 -25.76 13.06 2.30
N ASP A 98 -26.95 13.21 1.71
CA ASP A 98 -28.20 13.12 2.46
C ASP A 98 -28.36 11.72 3.09
N GLY A 99 -28.66 11.67 4.39
CA GLY A 99 -28.78 10.42 5.16
C GLY A 99 -28.54 10.64 6.67
N SER A 100 -28.77 9.60 7.48
CA SER A 100 -28.45 9.60 8.91
C SER A 100 -27.97 8.23 9.38
N PRO A 101 -26.69 8.11 9.83
CA PRO A 101 -25.60 9.07 9.66
C PRO A 101 -25.38 9.45 8.19
N GLN A 102 -24.95 10.69 7.93
CA GLN A 102 -24.72 11.20 6.57
C GLN A 102 -23.56 10.43 5.92
N PRO A 103 -23.80 9.62 4.88
CA PRO A 103 -22.71 8.91 4.22
C PRO A 103 -21.74 9.90 3.58
N VAL A 104 -20.45 9.53 3.55
CA VAL A 104 -19.43 10.34 2.87
C VAL A 104 -19.19 9.80 1.48
N MET A 105 -19.11 10.72 0.53
CA MET A 105 -18.68 10.46 -0.84
C MET A 105 -17.36 11.20 -1.10
N ILE A 106 -16.35 10.43 -1.49
CA ILE A 106 -15.04 10.90 -1.91
C ILE A 106 -14.91 10.69 -3.41
N THR A 107 -14.59 11.73 -4.17
CA THR A 107 -14.35 11.63 -5.61
C THR A 107 -12.90 11.89 -5.94
N ALA A 108 -12.37 11.19 -6.94
CA ALA A 108 -11.07 11.46 -7.53
C ALA A 108 -11.22 11.70 -9.02
N VAL A 109 -11.01 12.95 -9.43
CA VAL A 109 -11.21 13.41 -10.81
C VAL A 109 -9.85 13.66 -11.47
N PRO A 110 -9.54 13.03 -12.60
CA PRO A 110 -8.24 13.21 -13.25
C PRO A 110 -8.10 14.62 -13.85
N LYS A 111 -6.94 15.23 -13.62
CA LYS A 111 -6.56 16.54 -14.16
C LYS A 111 -6.28 16.50 -15.65
N LYS A 112 -5.92 15.32 -16.20
CA LYS A 112 -5.62 15.10 -17.63
C LYS A 112 -6.58 14.08 -18.25
N PRO A 113 -6.89 14.17 -19.56
CA PRO A 113 -7.69 13.15 -20.23
C PRO A 113 -6.92 11.81 -20.31
N GLY A 114 -7.63 10.72 -20.58
CA GLY A 114 -7.02 9.39 -20.75
C GLY A 114 -6.79 8.61 -19.44
N LEU A 115 -7.30 9.12 -18.32
CA LEU A 115 -7.32 8.42 -17.03
C LEU A 115 -8.77 8.18 -16.58
N LYS A 116 -9.00 7.10 -15.83
CA LYS A 116 -10.27 6.81 -15.15
C LYS A 116 -10.53 7.79 -14.01
N SER A 117 -11.79 7.86 -13.58
CA SER A 117 -12.20 8.60 -12.37
C SER A 117 -12.83 7.66 -11.35
N TYR A 118 -12.83 8.09 -10.10
CA TYR A 118 -13.21 7.24 -8.97
C TYR A 118 -14.22 7.92 -8.05
N THR A 119 -15.10 7.12 -7.46
CA THR A 119 -15.99 7.51 -6.37
C THR A 119 -15.90 6.47 -5.27
N GLY A 120 -15.33 6.87 -4.14
CA GLY A 120 -15.39 6.15 -2.88
C GLY A 120 -16.60 6.57 -2.07
N VAL A 121 -17.21 5.63 -1.37
CA VAL A 121 -18.28 5.91 -0.40
C VAL A 121 -18.09 5.12 0.88
N VAL A 122 -18.48 5.72 1.99
CA VAL A 122 -18.60 5.06 3.29
C VAL A 122 -19.99 5.32 3.87
N PHE A 123 -20.61 4.26 4.35
CA PHE A 123 -21.93 4.27 4.99
C PHE A 123 -21.79 3.80 6.42
N ALA A 124 -22.61 4.34 7.31
CA ALA A 124 -22.83 3.71 8.60
C ALA A 124 -23.67 2.43 8.42
N ASN A 125 -23.34 1.40 9.19
CA ASN A 125 -24.02 0.11 9.16
C ASN A 125 -24.49 -0.25 10.57
N GLY A 126 -25.82 -0.24 10.77
CA GLY A 126 -26.47 -0.43 12.08
C GLY A 126 -26.90 0.89 12.72
N THR A 127 -27.38 0.82 13.97
CA THR A 127 -27.92 1.96 14.72
C THR A 127 -27.31 2.06 16.12
N GLY A 128 -27.13 3.28 16.62
CA GLY A 128 -26.66 3.53 17.99
C GLY A 128 -25.15 3.31 18.18
N GLN A 129 -24.71 3.07 19.41
CA GLN A 129 -23.29 2.94 19.79
C GLN A 129 -22.58 1.70 19.22
N ALA A 130 -23.33 0.73 18.69
CA ALA A 130 -22.79 -0.45 18.01
C ALA A 130 -22.76 -0.29 16.48
N ALA A 131 -23.06 0.90 15.95
CA ALA A 131 -22.98 1.15 14.52
C ALA A 131 -21.54 0.99 14.03
N THR A 132 -21.38 0.22 12.95
CA THR A 132 -20.12 0.04 12.24
C THR A 132 -20.13 0.87 10.96
N SER A 133 -19.13 0.72 10.09
CA SER A 133 -19.11 1.37 8.78
C SER A 133 -18.73 0.37 7.69
N ILE A 134 -19.26 0.59 6.49
CA ILE A 134 -18.93 -0.18 5.28
C ILE A 134 -18.52 0.79 4.18
N GLN A 135 -17.59 0.38 3.31
CA GLN A 135 -17.08 1.24 2.25
C GLN A 135 -17.03 0.53 0.89
N GLN A 136 -17.02 1.31 -0.19
CA GLN A 136 -16.82 0.82 -1.56
C GLN A 136 -16.18 1.90 -2.43
N ILE A 137 -15.35 1.48 -3.39
CA ILE A 137 -14.84 2.36 -4.44
C ILE A 137 -15.39 1.89 -5.79
N CYS A 138 -15.89 2.82 -6.60
CA CYS A 138 -16.31 2.61 -7.97
C CYS A 138 -15.35 3.33 -8.92
N GLU A 139 -14.95 2.68 -10.01
CA GLU A 139 -14.18 3.29 -11.10
C GLU A 139 -15.00 3.35 -12.38
N THR A 140 -14.76 4.36 -13.20
CA THR A 140 -15.36 4.40 -14.54
C THR A 140 -14.82 3.28 -15.43
N ASP A 141 -15.70 2.71 -16.26
CA ASP A 141 -15.33 1.64 -17.19
C ASP A 141 -14.31 2.12 -18.23
N GLN A 142 -14.42 3.40 -18.61
CA GLN A 142 -13.55 4.11 -19.54
C GLN A 142 -12.91 5.34 -18.89
N PRO A 143 -11.80 5.88 -19.44
CA PRO A 143 -11.27 7.17 -19.03
C PRO A 143 -12.34 8.27 -19.01
N SER A 144 -12.45 9.00 -17.90
CA SER A 144 -13.51 9.97 -17.67
C SER A 144 -13.04 11.07 -16.72
N ARG A 145 -13.52 12.30 -16.95
CA ARG A 145 -13.40 13.43 -16.00
C ARG A 145 -14.66 13.64 -15.16
N THR A 146 -15.68 12.83 -15.39
CA THR A 146 -16.89 12.81 -14.59
C THR A 146 -16.84 11.55 -13.71
N PRO A 147 -16.72 11.71 -12.37
CA PRO A 147 -16.66 10.57 -11.47
C PRO A 147 -18.00 9.82 -11.46
N PRO A 148 -18.01 8.52 -11.10
CA PRO A 148 -19.25 7.79 -10.91
C PRO A 148 -20.18 8.52 -9.92
N VAL A 149 -21.49 8.47 -10.15
CA VAL A 149 -22.46 8.98 -9.18
C VAL A 149 -22.43 8.13 -7.89
N MET A 150 -23.08 8.61 -6.83
CA MET A 150 -23.09 7.92 -5.55
C MET A 150 -23.59 6.46 -5.70
N PRO A 151 -22.81 5.46 -5.26
CA PRO A 151 -23.23 4.07 -5.23
C PRO A 151 -24.41 3.86 -4.28
N ILE A 152 -25.25 2.89 -4.61
CA ILE A 152 -26.46 2.60 -3.83
C ILE A 152 -26.08 1.59 -2.74
N ALA A 153 -26.27 1.96 -1.47
CA ALA A 153 -26.19 1.02 -0.36
C ALA A 153 -27.37 0.04 -0.43
N SER A 154 -27.11 -1.26 -0.30
CA SER A 154 -28.19 -2.24 -0.16
C SER A 154 -28.89 -2.04 1.20
N GLN A 155 -30.22 -2.17 1.21
CA GLN A 155 -31.00 -2.09 2.45
C GLN A 155 -30.78 -3.31 3.36
N ASN A 156 -30.12 -4.35 2.87
CA ASN A 156 -29.73 -5.51 3.65
C ASN A 156 -28.24 -5.41 3.99
N SER A 157 -27.91 -5.48 5.29
CA SER A 157 -26.54 -5.42 5.83
C SER A 157 -25.59 -6.52 5.34
N SER A 158 -26.09 -7.45 4.52
CA SER A 158 -25.36 -8.61 3.98
C SER A 158 -25.06 -8.51 2.47
N GLU A 159 -25.59 -7.49 1.78
CA GLU A 159 -25.34 -7.30 0.34
C GLU A 159 -24.31 -6.20 0.07
N PRO A 160 -23.40 -6.41 -0.90
CA PRO A 160 -22.37 -5.44 -1.22
C PRO A 160 -22.94 -4.16 -1.85
N ILE A 161 -22.29 -3.02 -1.60
CA ILE A 161 -22.60 -1.73 -2.23
C ILE A 161 -22.44 -1.86 -3.75
N ARG A 162 -23.44 -1.40 -4.51
CA ARG A 162 -23.46 -1.56 -5.98
C ARG A 162 -23.07 -0.26 -6.68
N CYS A 163 -22.07 -0.34 -7.54
CA CYS A 163 -21.66 0.77 -8.38
C CYS A 163 -22.69 1.09 -9.47
N PRO A 164 -22.87 2.38 -9.83
CA PRO A 164 -23.83 2.78 -10.85
C PRO A 164 -23.40 2.35 -12.26
N PRO A 165 -24.33 2.32 -13.24
CA PRO A 165 -24.01 2.02 -14.64
C PRO A 165 -22.89 2.90 -15.21
N GLY A 166 -22.02 2.32 -16.05
CA GLY A 166 -20.83 2.99 -16.59
C GLY A 166 -19.64 3.05 -15.61
N SER A 167 -19.80 2.42 -14.45
CA SER A 167 -18.74 2.19 -13.49
C SER A 167 -18.80 0.77 -12.96
N GLN A 168 -17.65 0.29 -12.54
CA GLN A 168 -17.52 -1.00 -11.89
C GLN A 168 -16.97 -0.80 -10.49
N ALA A 169 -17.36 -1.69 -9.58
CA ALA A 169 -16.69 -1.79 -8.31
C ALA A 169 -15.20 -2.02 -8.59
N ILE A 170 -14.36 -1.17 -8.00
CA ILE A 170 -13.00 -1.57 -7.71
C ILE A 170 -13.15 -2.57 -6.57
N LEU A 171 -13.52 -3.78 -6.97
CA LEU A 171 -12.87 -4.95 -6.45
C LEU A 171 -11.43 -4.68 -6.87
N GLU A 172 -10.59 -4.20 -5.95
CA GLU A 172 -9.17 -4.22 -6.21
C GLU A 172 -8.83 -5.63 -6.76
N PRO A 173 -7.69 -5.83 -7.42
CA PRO A 173 -7.12 -7.17 -7.51
C PRO A 173 -7.01 -7.87 -6.11
N ALA A 174 -7.35 -7.17 -5.02
CA ALA A 174 -7.93 -7.58 -3.73
C ALA A 174 -8.91 -8.74 -3.77
N THR A 175 -8.32 -9.91 -3.96
CA THR A 175 -8.71 -10.99 -3.08
C THR A 175 -7.44 -11.41 -2.33
N GLU A 176 -6.39 -11.74 -3.06
CA GLU A 176 -5.09 -12.15 -2.51
C GLU A 176 -4.33 -10.99 -1.86
N ALA A 177 -4.23 -9.82 -2.51
CA ALA A 177 -3.48 -8.68 -1.96
C ALA A 177 -4.12 -8.12 -0.67
N GLU A 178 -5.45 -7.96 -0.66
CA GLU A 178 -6.21 -7.58 0.54
C GLU A 178 -6.02 -8.61 1.65
N SER A 179 -6.17 -9.90 1.34
CA SER A 179 -6.00 -10.95 2.34
C SER A 179 -4.59 -10.95 2.92
N LYS A 180 -3.55 -10.73 2.11
CA LYS A 180 -2.17 -10.58 2.60
C LYS A 180 -2.04 -9.39 3.54
N GLN A 181 -2.62 -8.24 3.16
CA GLN A 181 -2.58 -7.03 3.98
C GLN A 181 -3.32 -7.23 5.31
N TYR A 182 -4.50 -7.86 5.29
CA TYR A 182 -5.31 -8.12 6.49
C TYR A 182 -4.61 -9.10 7.42
N VAL A 183 -4.11 -10.22 6.88
CA VAL A 183 -3.33 -11.19 7.67
C VAL A 183 -2.11 -10.50 8.28
N GLY A 184 -1.37 -9.70 7.53
CA GLY A 184 -0.22 -8.95 8.06
C GLY A 184 -0.60 -7.90 9.12
N ALA A 185 -1.73 -7.20 8.96
CA ALA A 185 -2.21 -6.24 9.95
C ALA A 185 -2.64 -6.93 11.25
N ILE A 186 -3.35 -8.05 11.15
CA ILE A 186 -3.74 -8.87 12.30
C ILE A 186 -2.51 -9.35 13.06
N LEU A 187 -1.49 -9.88 12.36
CA LEU A 187 -0.28 -10.37 13.02
C LEU A 187 0.49 -9.25 13.74
N ARG A 188 0.64 -8.07 13.12
CA ARG A 188 1.27 -6.91 13.79
C ARG A 188 0.52 -6.48 15.05
N SER A 189 -0.82 -6.55 15.02
CA SER A 189 -1.62 -6.22 16.19
C SER A 189 -1.56 -7.30 17.26
N GLU A 190 -1.43 -8.59 16.90
CA GLU A 190 -1.11 -9.64 17.88
C GLU A 190 0.25 -9.42 18.55
N GLU A 191 1.27 -9.00 17.81
CA GLU A 191 2.57 -8.66 18.40
C GLU A 191 2.46 -7.46 19.35
N ALA A 192 1.74 -6.40 18.96
CA ALA A 192 1.50 -5.25 19.82
C ALA A 192 0.71 -5.64 21.08
N TYR A 193 -0.37 -6.42 20.92
CA TYR A 193 -1.18 -6.92 22.02
C TYR A 193 -0.36 -7.81 22.96
N PHE A 194 0.53 -8.65 22.42
CA PHE A 194 1.44 -9.45 23.21
C PHE A 194 2.44 -8.60 24.02
N LEU A 195 3.02 -7.56 23.42
CA LEU A 195 3.94 -6.65 24.11
C LEU A 195 3.23 -5.86 25.22
N GLU A 196 1.96 -5.50 25.01
CA GLU A 196 1.17 -4.73 25.98
C GLU A 196 0.65 -5.61 27.14
N TYR A 197 0.11 -6.79 26.82
CA TYR A 197 -0.62 -7.63 27.79
C TYR A 197 0.12 -8.91 28.21
N GLY A 198 1.26 -9.23 27.58
CA GLY A 198 2.06 -10.43 27.87
C GLY A 198 1.39 -11.74 27.46
N LYS A 199 0.36 -11.70 26.61
CA LYS A 199 -0.40 -12.86 26.13
C LYS A 199 -0.90 -12.63 24.70
N LEU A 200 -1.11 -13.71 23.94
CA LEU A 200 -1.76 -13.67 22.62
C LEU A 200 -3.29 -13.84 22.77
N THR A 201 -4.07 -13.39 21.78
CA THR A 201 -5.53 -13.51 21.81
C THR A 201 -6.08 -14.24 20.57
N PRO A 202 -7.15 -15.06 20.68
CA PRO A 202 -7.84 -15.58 19.51
C PRO A 202 -8.94 -14.63 18.99
N SER A 203 -9.04 -13.40 19.50
CA SER A 203 -10.17 -12.49 19.24
C SER A 203 -9.77 -11.29 18.37
N LEU A 204 -10.27 -11.24 17.14
CA LEU A 204 -10.09 -10.09 16.24
C LEU A 204 -10.63 -8.78 16.84
N ASN A 205 -11.68 -8.87 17.65
CA ASN A 205 -12.27 -7.69 18.29
C ASN A 205 -11.36 -7.14 19.39
N GLU A 206 -10.64 -7.99 20.11
CA GLU A 206 -9.68 -7.55 21.14
C GLU A 206 -8.47 -6.84 20.53
N LEU A 207 -8.10 -7.19 19.30
CA LEU A 207 -7.02 -6.53 18.57
C LEU A 207 -7.36 -5.13 18.07
N GLN A 208 -8.64 -4.75 18.04
CA GLN A 208 -9.12 -3.44 17.59
C GLN A 208 -8.59 -2.98 16.21
N VAL A 209 -8.26 -3.95 15.33
CA VAL A 209 -7.69 -3.68 13.99
C VAL A 209 -8.66 -3.11 12.96
N GLY A 210 -9.96 -3.06 13.28
CA GLY A 210 -11.01 -2.66 12.34
C GLY A 210 -11.19 -3.63 11.16
N ILE A 211 -10.61 -4.83 11.23
CA ILE A 211 -10.71 -5.86 10.20
C ILE A 211 -11.86 -6.82 10.55
N PRO A 212 -12.88 -6.98 9.69
CA PRO A 212 -13.94 -7.95 9.92
C PRO A 212 -13.43 -9.39 9.80
N SER A 213 -14.14 -10.35 10.42
CA SER A 213 -13.84 -11.79 10.31
C SER A 213 -14.04 -12.37 8.90
N GLY A 214 -14.43 -11.55 7.92
CA GLY A 214 -14.44 -11.92 6.51
C GLY A 214 -14.60 -10.71 5.61
N SER A 215 -13.98 -10.77 4.42
CA SER A 215 -14.20 -9.82 3.33
C SER A 215 -15.12 -10.42 2.28
N THR A 216 -15.29 -9.77 1.13
CA THR A 216 -16.05 -10.33 0.00
C THR A 216 -15.53 -11.72 -0.40
N ASP A 217 -14.21 -11.91 -0.33
CA ASP A 217 -13.54 -13.07 -0.92
C ASP A 217 -12.81 -13.96 0.08
N TYR A 218 -12.61 -13.53 1.33
CA TYR A 218 -11.96 -14.35 2.36
C TYR A 218 -12.75 -14.46 3.65
N ARG A 219 -12.51 -15.53 4.40
CA ARG A 219 -12.88 -15.71 5.80
C ARG A 219 -11.62 -15.75 6.64
N TYR A 220 -11.61 -14.98 7.72
CA TYR A 220 -10.48 -14.86 8.65
C TYR A 220 -10.85 -15.53 9.97
N ALA A 221 -9.97 -16.38 10.48
CA ALA A 221 -10.16 -17.05 11.76
C ALA A 221 -8.85 -17.15 12.53
N LEU A 222 -8.84 -16.58 13.73
CA LEU A 222 -7.76 -16.74 14.69
C LEU A 222 -7.97 -18.02 15.50
N THR A 223 -6.89 -18.70 15.83
CA THR A 223 -6.89 -19.87 16.69
C THR A 223 -5.66 -19.80 17.58
N LEU A 224 -5.89 -19.77 18.89
CA LEU A 224 -4.83 -19.90 19.87
C LEU A 224 -4.35 -21.34 19.88
N GLN A 225 -3.04 -21.53 19.96
CA GLN A 225 -2.42 -22.84 20.03
C GLN A 225 -1.77 -22.99 21.40
N ASP A 226 -2.26 -23.97 22.14
CA ASP A 226 -1.74 -24.33 23.45
C ASP A 226 -0.40 -25.03 23.28
N GLY A 227 0.67 -24.47 23.86
CA GLY A 227 2.01 -25.02 23.72
C GLY A 227 3.12 -24.10 24.21
N SER A 228 4.36 -24.59 24.11
CA SER A 228 5.57 -23.81 24.33
C SER A 228 6.43 -23.90 23.06
N PRO A 229 6.65 -22.80 22.32
CA PRO A 229 6.14 -21.44 22.57
C PRO A 229 4.62 -21.32 22.43
N GLN A 230 4.01 -20.36 23.14
CA GLN A 230 2.61 -19.98 22.93
C GLN A 230 2.51 -19.37 21.52
N ALA A 231 1.43 -19.67 20.81
CA ALA A 231 1.25 -19.15 19.47
C ALA A 231 -0.20 -18.83 19.16
N VAL A 232 -0.40 -17.89 18.25
CA VAL A 232 -1.70 -17.63 17.63
C VAL A 232 -1.53 -17.78 16.13
N MET A 233 -2.49 -18.48 15.53
CA MET A 233 -2.54 -18.72 14.10
C MET A 233 -3.75 -18.01 13.52
N ILE A 234 -3.54 -17.20 12.48
CA ILE A 234 -4.61 -16.63 11.65
C ILE A 234 -4.68 -17.43 10.35
N THR A 235 -5.88 -17.84 9.96
CA THR A 235 -6.12 -18.41 8.62
C THR A 235 -6.95 -17.43 7.79
N ALA A 236 -6.63 -17.33 6.52
CA ALA A 236 -7.46 -16.65 5.53
C ALA A 236 -7.84 -17.64 4.43
N VAL A 237 -9.13 -17.99 4.40
CA VAL A 237 -9.68 -19.02 3.51
C VAL A 237 -10.53 -18.35 2.43
N PRO A 238 -10.23 -18.58 1.13
CA PRO A 238 -10.98 -17.97 0.05
C PRO A 238 -12.40 -18.56 -0.06
N LYS A 239 -13.38 -17.68 -0.25
CA LYS A 239 -14.79 -18.00 -0.47
C LYS A 239 -15.05 -18.48 -1.90
N LYS A 240 -14.17 -18.15 -2.86
CA LYS A 240 -14.28 -18.53 -4.28
C LYS A 240 -13.09 -19.41 -4.71
N PRO A 241 -13.26 -20.29 -5.70
CA PRO A 241 -12.14 -21.04 -6.27
C PRO A 241 -11.19 -20.10 -7.04
N GLY A 242 -9.97 -20.56 -7.32
CA GLY A 242 -8.99 -19.81 -8.11
C GLY A 242 -8.14 -18.81 -7.31
N LEU A 243 -8.29 -18.77 -5.99
CA LEU A 243 -7.52 -17.93 -5.08
C LEU A 243 -6.66 -18.78 -4.13
N LYS A 244 -5.49 -18.27 -3.76
CA LYS A 244 -4.64 -18.86 -2.72
C LYS A 244 -5.29 -18.76 -1.33
N SER A 245 -4.77 -19.52 -0.38
CA SER A 245 -5.12 -19.38 1.04
C SER A 245 -3.88 -19.08 1.85
N TYR A 246 -4.09 -18.51 3.03
CA TYR A 246 -3.00 -17.98 3.84
C TYR A 246 -3.10 -18.49 5.27
N THR A 247 -1.93 -18.69 5.88
CA THR A 247 -1.78 -18.93 7.31
C THR A 247 -0.72 -17.98 7.83
N GLY A 248 -1.11 -17.09 8.73
CA GLY A 248 -0.20 -16.29 9.53
C GLY A 248 -0.01 -16.93 10.90
N VAL A 249 1.17 -16.73 11.49
CA VAL A 249 1.44 -17.16 12.87
C VAL A 249 2.25 -16.10 13.59
N VAL A 250 1.94 -15.89 14.88
CA VAL A 250 2.84 -15.22 15.85
C VAL A 250 3.22 -16.24 16.91
N PHE A 251 4.52 -16.40 17.15
CA PHE A 251 5.06 -17.17 18.26
C PHE A 251 5.55 -16.22 19.35
N ALA A 252 5.08 -16.42 20.57
CA ALA A 252 5.58 -15.75 21.76
C ALA A 252 6.74 -16.56 22.36
N ASN A 253 7.89 -15.93 22.52
CA ASN A 253 9.09 -16.51 23.09
C ASN A 253 9.42 -15.87 24.45
N GLY A 254 9.62 -16.68 25.47
CA GLY A 254 9.89 -16.22 26.84
C GLY A 254 8.65 -15.86 27.65
N THR A 255 8.85 -15.27 28.83
CA THR A 255 7.79 -14.82 29.75
C THR A 255 8.16 -13.47 30.39
N GLY A 256 7.16 -12.66 30.75
CA GLY A 256 7.37 -11.37 31.42
C GLY A 256 7.98 -10.29 30.51
N GLN A 257 8.72 -9.33 31.09
CA GLN A 257 9.24 -8.16 30.38
C GLN A 257 10.34 -8.43 29.34
N ALA A 258 10.91 -9.65 29.32
CA ALA A 258 11.90 -10.06 28.34
C ALA A 258 11.29 -10.89 27.20
N ALA A 259 9.96 -11.05 27.18
CA ALA A 259 9.29 -11.81 26.15
C ALA A 259 9.40 -11.11 24.79
N THR A 260 9.64 -11.89 23.76
CA THR A 260 9.71 -11.43 22.36
C THR A 260 8.69 -12.18 21.52
N SER A 261 8.37 -11.65 20.35
CA SER A 261 7.53 -12.34 19.37
C SER A 261 8.23 -12.42 18.02
N ILE A 262 7.89 -13.45 17.25
CA ILE A 262 8.25 -13.57 15.84
C ILE A 262 7.01 -13.98 15.05
N GLN A 263 6.87 -13.46 13.83
CA GLN A 263 5.72 -13.73 12.97
C GLN A 263 6.11 -14.19 11.57
N GLN A 264 5.21 -14.91 10.90
CA GLN A 264 5.36 -15.31 9.50
C GLN A 264 4.00 -15.50 8.83
N ILE A 265 3.94 -15.23 7.52
CA ILE A 265 2.80 -15.58 6.68
C ILE A 265 3.23 -16.64 5.67
N CYS A 266 2.46 -17.71 5.56
CA CYS A 266 2.58 -18.75 4.55
C CYS A 266 1.41 -18.63 3.57
N GLU A 267 1.69 -18.71 2.28
CA GLU A 267 0.68 -18.80 1.21
C GLU A 267 0.76 -20.15 0.52
N THR A 268 -0.38 -20.68 0.06
CA THR A 268 -0.37 -21.89 -0.76
C THR A 268 0.33 -21.66 -2.11
N ASP A 269 1.04 -22.68 -2.59
CA ASP A 269 1.75 -22.61 -3.87
C ASP A 269 0.77 -22.48 -5.05
N GLN A 270 -0.42 -23.07 -4.90
CA GLN A 270 -1.53 -23.05 -5.84
C GLN A 270 -2.82 -22.55 -5.18
N PRO A 271 -3.81 -22.08 -5.95
CA PRO A 271 -5.15 -21.79 -5.43
C PRO A 271 -5.71 -22.95 -4.59
N SER A 272 -6.19 -22.64 -3.38
CA SER A 272 -6.63 -23.64 -2.41
C SER A 272 -7.64 -23.05 -1.44
N ARG A 273 -8.65 -23.84 -1.06
CA ARG A 273 -9.57 -23.55 0.06
C ARG A 273 -9.14 -24.17 1.39
N THR A 274 -8.03 -24.90 1.37
CA THR A 274 -7.42 -25.45 2.58
C THR A 274 -6.19 -24.61 2.89
N PRO A 275 -6.20 -23.82 3.97
CA PRO A 275 -5.07 -23.00 4.35
C PRO A 275 -3.86 -23.87 4.71
N PRO A 276 -2.63 -23.34 4.59
CA PRO A 276 -1.44 -24.03 5.07
C PRO A 276 -1.63 -24.45 6.54
N VAL A 277 -1.12 -25.63 6.91
CA VAL A 277 -1.10 -26.03 8.32
C VAL A 277 -0.18 -25.12 9.13
N MET A 278 -0.18 -25.28 10.46
CA MET A 278 0.63 -24.46 11.34
C MET A 278 2.12 -24.48 10.93
N PRO A 279 2.74 -23.31 10.72
CA PRO A 279 4.18 -23.24 10.46
C PRO A 279 4.99 -23.75 11.65
N ILE A 280 6.19 -24.26 11.38
CA ILE A 280 7.03 -24.83 12.44
C ILE A 280 7.89 -23.70 13.03
N ALA A 281 7.76 -23.47 14.34
CA ALA A 281 8.66 -22.58 15.07
C ALA A 281 10.08 -23.15 15.04
N SER A 282 11.06 -22.28 14.78
CA SER A 282 12.46 -22.65 14.98
C SER A 282 12.76 -22.83 16.47
N GLN A 283 13.57 -23.82 16.81
CA GLN A 283 14.08 -24.00 18.19
C GLN A 283 15.09 -22.92 18.61
N ASN A 284 15.61 -22.15 17.64
CA ASN A 284 16.53 -21.04 17.86
C ASN A 284 15.89 -19.73 17.40
N SER A 285 15.95 -18.68 18.22
CA SER A 285 15.42 -17.34 17.91
C SER A 285 16.05 -16.68 16.67
N SER A 286 17.11 -17.27 16.12
CA SER A 286 17.86 -16.76 14.96
C SER A 286 17.47 -17.40 13.62
N GLU A 287 16.66 -18.46 13.60
CA GLU A 287 16.25 -19.15 12.36
C GLU A 287 14.81 -18.78 11.96
N PRO A 288 14.54 -18.49 10.68
CA PRO A 288 13.20 -18.09 10.23
C PRO A 288 12.17 -19.22 10.40
N ILE A 289 10.91 -18.83 10.65
CA ILE A 289 9.76 -19.73 10.67
C ILE A 289 9.61 -20.40 9.29
N ARG A 290 9.43 -21.72 9.28
CA ARG A 290 9.33 -22.50 8.05
C ARG A 290 7.88 -22.82 7.72
N CYS A 291 7.47 -22.47 6.50
CA CYS A 291 6.16 -22.82 5.97
C CYS A 291 6.09 -24.32 5.64
N PRO A 292 4.93 -24.97 5.85
CA PRO A 292 4.76 -26.39 5.57
C PRO A 292 4.78 -26.69 4.05
N PRO A 293 5.02 -27.95 3.64
CA PRO A 293 4.99 -28.36 2.24
C PRO A 293 3.66 -27.98 1.54
N GLY A 294 3.75 -27.57 0.27
CA GLY A 294 2.61 -27.05 -0.50
C GLY A 294 2.27 -25.58 -0.20
N SER A 295 3.11 -24.93 0.60
CA SER A 295 3.05 -23.50 0.86
C SER A 295 4.45 -22.91 0.91
N GLN A 296 4.53 -21.62 0.65
CA GLN A 296 5.75 -20.84 0.69
C GLN A 296 5.58 -19.66 1.63
N ALA A 297 6.69 -19.25 2.25
CA ALA A 297 6.73 -18.00 2.98
C ALA A 297 6.37 -16.87 2.02
N ILE A 298 5.41 -16.04 2.41
CA ILE A 298 5.28 -14.71 1.81
C ILE A 298 6.46 -13.92 2.33
N LEU A 299 7.56 -14.09 1.62
CA LEU A 299 8.65 -13.16 1.62
C LEU A 299 8.19 -11.96 0.78
N GLU A 300 7.26 -11.14 1.29
CA GLU A 300 7.71 -9.75 1.31
C GLU A 300 8.94 -9.84 2.20
N PRO A 301 10.14 -9.43 1.77
CA PRO A 301 11.26 -9.44 2.69
C PRO A 301 10.75 -8.60 3.84
N ALA A 302 10.37 -9.26 4.95
CA ALA A 302 9.61 -8.59 5.99
C ALA A 302 10.46 -7.42 6.48
N THR A 303 11.77 -7.57 6.35
CA THR A 303 12.84 -6.59 6.43
C THR A 303 12.68 -5.36 5.52
N GLU A 304 12.47 -5.52 4.21
CA GLU A 304 12.32 -4.40 3.25
C GLU A 304 10.97 -3.72 3.41
N ALA A 305 9.88 -4.48 3.57
CA ALA A 305 8.54 -3.94 3.78
C ALA A 305 8.41 -3.25 5.16
N GLU A 306 8.93 -3.85 6.23
CA GLU A 306 9.07 -3.23 7.56
C GLU A 306 9.86 -1.94 7.46
N SER A 307 11.02 -1.98 6.80
CA SER A 307 11.87 -0.79 6.65
C SER A 307 11.16 0.33 5.90
N LYS A 308 10.44 0.02 4.81
CA LYS A 308 9.57 0.99 4.12
C LYS A 308 8.49 1.56 5.04
N GLN A 309 7.82 0.69 5.81
CA GLN A 309 6.79 1.10 6.74
C GLN A 309 7.33 2.00 7.85
N TYR A 310 8.47 1.65 8.46
CA TYR A 310 9.13 2.44 9.49
C TYR A 310 9.62 3.78 8.95
N VAL A 311 10.28 3.79 7.79
CA VAL A 311 10.69 5.05 7.13
C VAL A 311 9.47 5.94 6.91
N GLY A 312 8.37 5.40 6.36
CA GLY A 312 7.15 6.18 6.17
C GLY A 312 6.49 6.64 7.47
N ALA A 313 6.47 5.81 8.52
CA ALA A 313 5.91 6.17 9.82
C ALA A 313 6.72 7.26 10.52
N ILE A 314 8.05 7.18 10.46
CA ILE A 314 8.97 8.19 10.96
C ILE A 314 8.75 9.52 10.25
N LEU A 315 8.66 9.53 8.91
CA LEU A 315 8.39 10.76 8.16
C LEU A 315 7.06 11.42 8.53
N ARG A 316 5.97 10.64 8.62
CA ARG A 316 4.67 11.18 9.07
C ARG A 316 4.73 11.75 10.48
N SER A 317 5.59 11.20 11.32
CA SER A 317 5.73 11.64 12.71
C SER A 317 6.62 12.87 12.82
N GLU A 318 7.64 13.01 11.98
CA GLU A 318 8.38 14.28 11.81
C GLU A 318 7.45 15.41 11.36
N GLU A 319 6.54 15.14 10.43
CA GLU A 319 5.54 16.11 9.99
C GLU A 319 4.60 16.51 11.13
N ALA A 320 4.07 15.54 11.88
CA ALA A 320 3.24 15.81 13.06
C ALA A 320 4.00 16.59 14.14
N TYR A 321 5.24 16.18 14.44
CA TYR A 321 6.11 16.82 15.42
C TYR A 321 6.42 18.26 15.00
N PHE A 322 6.66 18.51 13.71
CA PHE A 322 6.85 19.85 13.19
C PHE A 322 5.60 20.72 13.36
N LEU A 323 4.41 20.19 13.06
CA LEU A 323 3.15 20.91 13.23
C LEU A 323 2.87 21.25 14.70
N GLU A 324 3.28 20.38 15.64
CA GLU A 324 3.09 20.58 17.08
C GLU A 324 4.12 21.54 17.70
N TYR A 325 5.40 21.38 17.33
CA TYR A 325 6.52 22.06 18.00
C TYR A 325 7.21 23.14 17.16
N GLY A 326 6.83 23.30 15.88
CA GLY A 326 7.40 24.29 14.96
C GLY A 326 8.88 24.04 14.61
N LYS A 327 9.38 22.81 14.79
CA LYS A 327 10.76 22.39 14.49
C LYS A 327 10.80 20.91 14.12
N LEU A 328 11.77 20.52 13.31
CA LEU A 328 12.07 19.10 13.05
C LEU A 328 13.04 18.56 14.12
N THR A 329 13.11 17.24 14.29
CA THR A 329 14.02 16.62 15.27
C THR A 329 14.92 15.55 14.63
N PRO A 330 16.19 15.43 15.02
CA PRO A 330 17.01 14.28 14.63
C PRO A 330 16.85 13.08 15.58
N SER A 331 15.85 13.07 16.48
CA SER A 331 15.70 12.09 17.54
C SER A 331 14.45 11.23 17.39
N LEU A 332 14.63 9.93 17.10
CA LEU A 332 13.54 8.95 17.04
C LEU A 332 12.77 8.85 18.37
N ASN A 333 13.46 9.05 19.50
CA ASN A 333 12.84 9.01 20.82
C ASN A 333 11.92 10.23 21.05
N GLU A 334 12.27 11.39 20.50
CA GLU A 334 11.42 12.59 20.61
C GLU A 334 10.14 12.46 19.78
N LEU A 335 10.18 11.70 18.68
CA LEU A 335 9.00 11.42 17.87
C LEU A 335 7.98 10.48 18.54
N GLN A 336 8.38 9.76 19.59
CA GLN A 336 7.52 8.80 20.32
C GLN A 336 6.82 7.76 19.43
N VAL A 337 7.41 7.42 18.27
CA VAL A 337 6.81 6.51 17.28
C VAL A 337 6.81 5.03 17.67
N GLY A 338 7.46 4.68 18.78
CA GLY A 338 7.65 3.27 19.18
C GLY A 338 8.55 2.46 18.23
N ILE A 339 9.24 3.12 17.30
CA ILE A 339 10.16 2.47 16.36
C ILE A 339 11.59 2.53 16.93
N PRO A 340 12.27 1.38 17.11
CA PRO A 340 13.65 1.36 17.58
C PRO A 340 14.60 1.92 16.51
N SER A 341 15.77 2.42 16.94
CA SER A 341 16.84 2.89 16.03
C SER A 341 17.47 1.79 15.15
N GLY A 342 17.02 0.55 15.30
CA GLY A 342 17.31 -0.54 14.38
C GLY A 342 16.39 -1.73 14.60
N SER A 343 16.05 -2.44 13.52
CA SER A 343 15.43 -3.76 13.57
C SER A 343 16.48 -4.86 13.48
N THR A 344 16.09 -6.13 13.35
CA THR A 344 17.03 -7.21 13.05
C THR A 344 17.83 -6.94 11.79
N ASP A 345 17.23 -6.26 10.82
CA ASP A 345 17.75 -6.17 9.45
C ASP A 345 18.12 -4.77 9.01
N TYR A 346 17.69 -3.73 9.74
CA TYR A 346 18.00 -2.35 9.39
C TYR A 346 18.55 -1.55 10.57
N ARG A 347 19.33 -0.53 10.25
CA ARG A 347 19.66 0.58 11.16
C ARG A 347 18.98 1.83 10.64
N TYR A 348 18.31 2.55 11.52
CA TYR A 348 17.61 3.77 11.22
C TYR A 348 18.39 4.95 11.81
N ALA A 349 18.62 5.99 11.01
CA ALA A 349 19.29 7.19 11.46
C ALA A 349 18.63 8.42 10.88
N LEU A 350 18.26 9.35 11.77
CA LEU A 350 17.80 10.68 11.41
C LEU A 350 18.99 11.63 11.34
N THR A 351 19.02 12.46 10.30
CA THR A 351 20.02 13.50 10.11
C THR A 351 19.29 14.81 9.83
N LEU A 352 19.50 15.79 10.70
CA LEU A 352 19.03 17.16 10.45
C LEU A 352 19.95 17.81 9.42
N GLN A 353 19.35 18.44 8.42
CA GLN A 353 20.05 19.27 7.45
C GLN A 353 19.79 20.73 7.78
N ASP A 354 20.83 21.39 8.30
CA ASP A 354 20.79 22.82 8.61
C ASP A 354 20.71 23.62 7.30
N GLY A 355 19.73 24.52 7.20
CA GLY A 355 19.53 25.35 6.01
C GLY A 355 18.10 25.87 5.87
N SER A 356 17.86 26.58 4.77
CA SER A 356 16.53 26.98 4.31
C SER A 356 16.32 26.37 2.91
N PRO A 357 15.42 25.39 2.76
CA PRO A 357 14.48 24.86 3.76
C PRO A 357 15.15 23.99 4.83
N GLN A 358 14.54 23.92 6.03
CA GLN A 358 14.92 22.93 7.04
C GLN A 358 14.46 21.55 6.59
N ALA A 359 15.30 20.53 6.76
CA ALA A 359 14.94 19.16 6.41
C ALA A 359 15.50 18.15 7.41
N VAL A 360 14.76 17.05 7.59
CA VAL A 360 15.22 15.86 8.28
C VAL A 360 15.21 14.71 7.29
N MET A 361 16.36 14.04 7.20
CA MET A 361 16.53 12.83 6.41
C MET A 361 16.52 11.61 7.33
N ILE A 362 15.72 10.60 6.99
CA ILE A 362 15.78 9.28 7.60
C ILE A 362 16.49 8.34 6.62
N THR A 363 17.52 7.64 7.08
CA THR A 363 18.15 6.57 6.33
C THR A 363 17.84 5.23 6.98
N ALA A 364 17.58 4.22 6.15
CA ALA A 364 17.50 2.84 6.59
C ALA A 364 18.57 2.02 5.87
N VAL A 365 19.59 1.62 6.63
CA VAL A 365 20.76 0.89 6.14
C VAL A 365 20.58 -0.60 6.46
N PRO A 366 20.62 -1.50 5.46
CA PRO A 366 20.50 -2.93 5.73
C PRO A 366 21.73 -3.47 6.47
N LYS A 367 21.50 -4.35 7.44
CA LYS A 367 22.51 -5.09 8.22
C LYS A 367 22.97 -6.36 7.50
N LYS A 368 22.21 -6.84 6.51
CA LYS A 368 22.48 -8.07 5.75
C LYS A 368 22.62 -7.77 4.25
N PRO A 369 23.46 -8.52 3.52
CA PRO A 369 23.55 -8.40 2.06
C PRO A 369 22.25 -8.86 1.40
N GLY A 370 21.99 -8.38 0.18
CA GLY A 370 20.79 -8.76 -0.59
C GLY A 370 19.54 -7.92 -0.30
N LEU A 371 19.65 -6.93 0.59
CA LEU A 371 18.58 -5.99 0.91
C LEU A 371 18.83 -4.59 0.31
N LYS A 372 17.77 -3.91 -0.11
CA LYS A 372 17.80 -2.50 -0.51
C LYS A 372 17.99 -1.57 0.68
N SER A 373 18.46 -0.36 0.43
CA SER A 373 18.47 0.73 1.41
C SER A 373 17.48 1.82 1.02
N TYR A 374 17.09 2.60 2.02
CA TYR A 374 16.05 3.60 1.89
C TYR A 374 16.54 4.95 2.42
N THR A 375 16.09 6.01 1.78
CA THR A 375 16.21 7.37 2.31
C THR A 375 14.87 8.05 2.17
N GLY A 376 14.35 8.55 3.29
CA GLY A 376 13.22 9.45 3.36
C GLY A 376 13.67 10.87 3.69
N VAL A 377 12.92 11.87 3.25
CA VAL A 377 13.11 13.25 3.68
C VAL A 377 11.76 13.86 4.05
N VAL A 378 11.71 14.61 5.15
CA VAL A 378 10.70 15.65 5.42
C VAL A 378 11.40 16.99 5.31
N PHE A 379 10.79 17.95 4.64
CA PHE A 379 11.31 19.31 4.56
C PHE A 379 10.19 20.32 4.72
N VAL A 380 10.55 21.47 5.30
CA VAL A 380 9.63 22.57 5.54
C VAL A 380 10.19 23.84 4.92
N ASN A 381 9.36 24.50 4.11
CA ASN A 381 9.68 25.80 3.54
C ASN A 381 8.86 26.90 4.23
N GLY A 382 9.56 27.88 4.83
CA GLY A 382 8.97 29.00 5.55
C GLY A 382 10.00 29.69 6.46
N THR A 383 10.00 31.02 6.48
CA THR A 383 10.90 31.81 7.35
C THR A 383 10.24 32.06 8.71
N GLY A 384 10.52 31.21 9.68
CA GLY A 384 10.34 31.52 11.10
C GLY A 384 9.00 31.12 11.74
N GLN A 385 9.08 30.89 13.06
CA GLN A 385 8.06 30.33 13.96
C GLN A 385 6.71 31.09 14.07
N ALA A 386 6.47 32.17 13.33
CA ALA A 386 5.42 33.11 13.67
C ALA A 386 4.08 32.93 12.92
N ASP A 387 4.05 32.18 11.81
CA ASP A 387 2.79 31.98 11.07
C ASP A 387 2.70 30.59 10.43
N MET A 388 2.07 29.66 11.16
CA MET A 388 1.81 28.30 10.70
C MET A 388 0.87 28.23 9.49
N THR A 389 0.18 29.32 9.14
CA THR A 389 -0.85 29.32 8.09
C THR A 389 -0.28 29.32 6.66
N GLY A 390 1.03 29.47 6.49
CA GLY A 390 1.71 29.47 5.18
C GLY A 390 2.77 28.38 4.98
N MET A 391 2.97 27.50 5.95
CA MET A 391 4.02 26.47 5.87
C MET A 391 3.57 25.28 5.04
N ASN A 392 4.46 24.83 4.16
CA ASN A 392 4.24 23.63 3.36
C ASN A 392 5.24 22.56 3.79
N VAL A 393 4.71 21.40 4.16
CA VAL A 393 5.50 20.21 4.47
C VAL A 393 5.48 19.30 3.25
N GLY A 394 6.67 18.90 2.81
CA GLY A 394 6.83 17.92 1.74
C GLY A 394 7.56 16.68 2.27
N GLN A 395 7.22 15.52 1.71
CA GLN A 395 7.92 14.27 1.99
C GLN A 395 8.22 13.50 0.71
N GLN A 396 9.32 12.76 0.72
CA GLN A 396 9.71 11.85 -0.37
C GLN A 396 10.43 10.65 0.21
N ILE A 397 10.16 9.46 -0.33
CA ILE A 397 10.91 8.24 -0.03
C ILE A 397 11.54 7.69 -1.30
N CYS A 398 12.82 7.34 -1.21
CA CYS A 398 13.59 6.73 -2.27
C CYS A 398 14.18 5.39 -1.80
N GLU A 399 14.14 4.38 -2.66
CA GLU A 399 14.82 3.10 -2.46
C GLU A 399 15.89 2.85 -3.52
N THR A 400 16.94 2.11 -3.18
CA THR A 400 17.92 1.67 -4.20
C THR A 400 17.27 0.71 -5.20
N LYS A 401 17.62 0.83 -6.49
CA LYS A 401 17.10 -0.08 -7.54
C LYS A 401 17.58 -1.52 -7.37
N GLN A 402 18.70 -1.71 -6.69
CA GLN A 402 19.32 -2.99 -6.38
C GLN A 402 19.70 -3.03 -4.88
N PRO A 403 19.87 -4.22 -4.29
CA PRO A 403 20.41 -4.36 -2.95
C PRO A 403 21.70 -3.55 -2.74
N SER A 404 21.76 -2.77 -1.66
CA SER A 404 22.87 -1.86 -1.38
C SER A 404 22.90 -1.47 0.10
N PRO A 405 24.06 -1.55 0.77
CA PRO A 405 24.24 -1.01 2.12
C PRO A 405 24.37 0.52 2.15
N THR A 406 24.51 1.16 0.99
CA THR A 406 24.64 2.62 0.88
C THR A 406 23.28 3.23 0.53
N PRO A 407 22.65 3.99 1.45
CA PRO A 407 21.38 4.65 1.19
C PRO A 407 21.46 5.66 0.04
N PRO A 408 20.34 5.89 -0.68
CA PRO A 408 20.25 6.98 -1.65
C PRO A 408 20.62 8.32 -1.01
N VAL A 409 21.61 9.03 -1.54
CA VAL A 409 21.94 10.38 -1.07
C VAL A 409 20.92 11.35 -1.66
N MET A 410 19.98 11.82 -0.85
CA MET A 410 18.97 12.75 -1.31
C MET A 410 19.60 14.09 -1.72
N PRO A 411 19.17 14.69 -2.85
CA PRO A 411 19.57 16.04 -3.19
C PRO A 411 19.05 17.04 -2.15
N ILE A 412 19.69 18.22 -2.08
CA ILE A 412 19.22 19.32 -1.25
C ILE A 412 17.76 19.60 -1.59
N ALA A 413 16.91 19.74 -0.57
CA ALA A 413 15.49 20.01 -0.75
C ALA A 413 15.28 21.22 -1.68
N PRO A 414 14.37 21.10 -2.67
CA PRO A 414 14.17 22.16 -3.66
C PRO A 414 13.68 23.42 -2.98
N GLN A 415 14.16 24.57 -3.46
CA GLN A 415 13.70 25.90 -3.03
C GLN A 415 12.19 26.10 -3.30
N ASN A 416 11.63 25.35 -4.26
CA ASN A 416 10.22 25.36 -4.61
C ASN A 416 9.56 24.02 -4.24
N ILE A 417 8.69 24.06 -3.23
CA ILE A 417 7.89 22.94 -2.71
C ILE A 417 6.94 22.29 -3.73
N SER A 418 6.65 22.98 -4.83
CA SER A 418 5.69 22.50 -5.85
C SER A 418 6.31 21.46 -6.77
N GLU A 419 7.65 21.32 -6.73
CA GLU A 419 8.37 20.37 -7.55
C GLU A 419 8.59 19.07 -6.77
N PRO A 420 8.19 17.92 -7.32
CA PRO A 420 8.47 16.63 -6.69
C PRO A 420 9.99 16.45 -6.56
N ILE A 421 10.45 15.95 -5.41
CA ILE A 421 11.88 15.68 -5.20
C ILE A 421 12.26 14.43 -5.98
N PRO A 422 13.09 14.54 -7.04
CA PRO A 422 13.50 13.36 -7.77
C PRO A 422 14.44 12.52 -6.91
N CYS A 423 14.19 11.21 -6.89
CA CYS A 423 15.14 10.28 -6.30
C CYS A 423 16.48 10.31 -7.07
N PRO A 424 17.62 10.25 -6.36
CA PRO A 424 18.95 10.34 -6.99
C PRO A 424 19.21 9.15 -7.94
N PRO A 425 20.19 9.27 -8.86
CA PRO A 425 20.60 8.17 -9.73
C PRO A 425 20.89 6.89 -8.96
N GLY A 426 20.45 5.75 -9.50
CA GLY A 426 20.57 4.44 -8.83
C GLY A 426 19.47 4.13 -7.82
N SER A 427 18.56 5.09 -7.56
CA SER A 427 17.39 4.91 -6.72
C SER A 427 16.09 5.18 -7.48
N GLN A 428 14.96 4.84 -6.86
CA GLN A 428 13.62 5.07 -7.39
C GLN A 428 12.67 5.48 -6.28
N GLU A 429 11.63 6.22 -6.66
CA GLU A 429 10.54 6.57 -5.75
C GLU A 429 9.80 5.33 -5.29
N ILE A 430 9.48 5.28 -4.00
CA ILE A 430 8.57 4.28 -3.44
C ILE A 430 7.17 4.86 -3.56
N ARG A 431 6.36 4.25 -4.43
CA ARG A 431 4.95 4.62 -4.63
C ARG A 431 4.03 3.75 -3.80
#